data_AF-A0A7X7T9I7-F1
#
_entry.id   AF-A0A7X7T9I7-F1
#
_cell.length_a   1.000
_cell.length_b   1.000
_cell.length_c   1.000
_cell.angle_alpha   90.00
_cell.angle_beta   90.00
_cell.angle_gamma   90.00
#
_symmetry.space_group_name_H-M   'P 1'
#
loop_
_entity.id
_entity.type
_entity.pdbx_description
1 polymer ?
#
loop_
_entity_poly.entity_id
_entity_poly.type
_entity_poly.pdbx_seq_one_letter_code
_entity_poly.pdbx_strand_id
1 'polypeptide(L)'
;IIGTTNPDVMEIMKQLYAPFMRKSSRILYMDPASAELTKYAANVMLATRISFMNELSGLCEKFGADIEKVRGGIGSDGRIGNSFLFAGVGYGGSCFPKDVSALIHIGQSNDYPMTIAQSVQRINYGQQDRFSDKIIQYFHGREKQTQLGVWGLAFKARTDDIRESPAIRCVRRFVEAGIKVVAYDPQAAGGDLQGTIRRVANGYDVLAGSDALVIFTDWQEFRTPDFEEIAAKLSKPVIFDGRNLYDPKFVRRFGIEYHSIGRPVS
;
A
#
# COMPACT_ATOMS: atom_id res chain seq x y z
N ILE A 1 12.75 8.30 -21.77
CA ILE A 1 11.75 8.42 -22.87
C ILE A 1 11.68 9.88 -23.22
N ILE A 2 11.77 10.22 -24.50
CA ILE A 2 11.73 11.60 -25.00
C ILE A 2 10.76 11.64 -26.17
N GLY A 3 9.71 12.46 -26.05
CA GLY A 3 8.68 12.64 -27.06
C GLY A 3 9.03 13.79 -28.00
N THR A 4 9.53 13.50 -29.20
CA THR A 4 9.80 14.51 -30.24
C THR A 4 9.91 13.84 -31.59
N THR A 5 9.45 14.52 -32.64
CA THR A 5 9.67 14.14 -34.04
C THR A 5 10.72 15.02 -34.72
N ASN A 6 11.23 16.05 -34.04
CA ASN A 6 12.22 16.99 -34.58
C ASN A 6 13.65 16.44 -34.35
N PRO A 7 14.42 16.16 -35.42
CA PRO A 7 15.79 15.64 -35.32
C PRO A 7 16.76 16.56 -34.55
N ASP A 8 16.64 17.88 -34.69
CA ASP A 8 17.51 18.83 -34.00
C ASP A 8 17.29 18.76 -32.49
N VAL A 9 16.02 18.65 -32.07
CA VAL A 9 15.66 18.45 -30.67
C VAL A 9 16.20 17.11 -30.15
N MET A 10 16.17 16.05 -30.97
CA MET A 10 16.74 14.76 -30.56
C MET A 10 18.21 14.88 -30.21
N GLU A 11 19.01 15.57 -31.04
CA GLU A 11 20.44 15.75 -30.82
C GLU A 11 20.73 16.61 -29.59
N ILE A 12 19.98 17.71 -29.40
CA ILE A 12 20.08 18.55 -28.19
C ILE A 12 19.81 17.70 -26.94
N MET A 13 18.72 16.93 -26.93
CA MET A 13 18.36 16.11 -25.77
C MET A 13 19.36 14.97 -25.53
N LYS A 14 19.95 14.41 -26.59
CA LYS A 14 21.00 13.40 -26.48
C LYS A 14 22.23 13.97 -25.78
N GLN A 15 22.67 15.18 -26.16
CA GLN A 15 23.81 15.85 -25.53
C GLN A 15 23.50 16.21 -24.08
N LEU A 16 22.31 16.72 -23.79
CA LEU A 16 21.86 17.05 -22.45
C LEU A 16 21.90 15.83 -21.50
N TYR A 17 21.45 14.66 -21.98
CA TYR A 17 21.44 13.44 -21.17
C TYR A 17 22.74 12.62 -21.21
N ALA A 18 23.68 12.94 -22.10
CA ALA A 18 24.95 12.22 -22.26
C ALA A 18 25.72 12.00 -20.94
N PRO A 19 25.80 12.97 -20.00
CA PRO A 19 26.50 12.78 -18.74
C PRO A 19 25.95 11.63 -17.88
N PHE A 20 24.67 11.29 -18.03
CA PHE A 20 23.98 10.22 -17.29
C PHE A 20 24.05 8.85 -17.98
N MET A 21 24.49 8.79 -19.24
CA MET A 21 24.39 7.59 -20.09
C MET A 21 25.75 6.93 -20.40
N ARG A 22 26.78 7.17 -19.56
CA ARG A 22 28.19 6.80 -19.80
C ARG A 22 28.45 5.32 -20.14
N LYS A 23 27.62 4.39 -19.64
CA LYS A 23 27.81 2.93 -19.83
C LYS A 23 26.89 2.34 -20.90
N SER A 24 25.78 2.98 -21.22
CA SER A 24 24.77 2.48 -22.17
C SER A 24 23.78 3.59 -22.48
N SER A 25 23.45 3.82 -23.75
CA SER A 25 22.31 4.68 -24.09
C SER A 25 21.01 4.00 -23.68
N ARG A 26 20.21 4.68 -22.86
CA ARG A 26 18.87 4.23 -22.42
C ARG A 26 17.77 5.18 -22.89
N ILE A 27 18.09 6.05 -23.84
CA ILE A 27 17.13 7.01 -24.40
C ILE A 27 16.27 6.28 -25.42
N LEU A 28 14.96 6.41 -25.26
CA LEU A 28 13.96 5.95 -26.22
C LEU A 28 13.28 7.20 -26.77
N TYR A 29 13.43 7.43 -28.07
CA TYR A 29 12.72 8.48 -28.80
C TYR A 29 11.42 7.90 -29.36
N MET A 30 10.36 8.70 -29.32
CA MET A 30 9.06 8.40 -29.89
C MET A 30 8.33 9.72 -30.17
N ASP A 31 7.18 9.69 -30.82
CA ASP A 31 6.35 10.89 -30.98
C ASP A 31 5.82 11.38 -29.61
N PRO A 32 5.46 12.67 -29.49
CA PRO A 32 4.99 13.24 -28.23
C PRO A 32 3.82 12.49 -27.59
N ALA A 33 2.81 12.09 -28.37
CA ALA A 33 1.64 11.42 -27.86
C ALA A 33 1.99 10.03 -27.27
N SER A 34 2.84 9.27 -27.96
CA SER A 34 3.36 7.99 -27.44
C SER A 34 4.15 8.16 -26.14
N ALA A 35 4.96 9.23 -26.03
CA ALA A 35 5.75 9.50 -24.82
C ALA A 35 4.87 9.82 -23.61
N GLU A 36 3.86 10.66 -23.80
CA GLU A 36 2.88 11.01 -22.77
C GLU A 36 2.10 9.79 -22.32
N LEU A 37 1.54 9.02 -23.27
CA LEU A 37 0.76 7.83 -22.95
C LEU A 37 1.59 6.75 -22.26
N THR A 38 2.87 6.60 -22.61
CA THR A 38 3.77 5.64 -21.97
C THR A 38 3.86 5.87 -20.46
N LYS A 39 3.83 7.12 -19.97
CA LYS A 39 3.88 7.41 -18.53
C LYS A 39 2.64 6.90 -17.80
N TYR A 40 1.46 7.14 -18.36
CA TYR A 40 0.20 6.64 -17.80
C TYR A 40 0.15 5.11 -17.86
N ALA A 41 0.44 4.51 -19.01
CA ALA A 41 0.41 3.07 -19.20
C ALA A 41 1.34 2.33 -18.24
N ALA A 42 2.56 2.83 -18.02
CA ALA A 42 3.50 2.23 -17.08
C ALA A 42 2.97 2.27 -15.63
N ASN A 43 2.46 3.41 -15.17
CA ASN A 43 1.93 3.55 -13.82
C ASN A 43 0.66 2.70 -13.61
N VAL A 44 -0.23 2.64 -14.61
CA VAL A 44 -1.42 1.78 -14.54
C VAL A 44 -1.06 0.31 -14.56
N MET A 45 -0.05 -0.12 -15.32
CA MET A 45 0.44 -1.51 -15.28
C MET A 45 0.96 -1.89 -13.89
N LEU A 46 1.74 -1.01 -13.24
CA LEU A 46 2.23 -1.25 -11.88
C LEU A 46 1.09 -1.31 -10.86
N ALA A 47 0.12 -0.40 -10.96
CA ALA A 47 -1.10 -0.43 -10.13
C ALA A 47 -1.92 -1.69 -10.38
N THR A 48 -2.01 -2.15 -11.63
CA THR A 48 -2.72 -3.38 -12.02
C THR A 48 -2.13 -4.59 -11.31
N ARG A 49 -0.80 -4.73 -11.29
CA ARG A 49 -0.13 -5.84 -10.60
C ARG A 49 -0.45 -5.88 -9.11
N ILE A 50 -0.43 -4.71 -8.44
CA ILE A 50 -0.78 -4.61 -7.03
C ILE A 50 -2.26 -4.98 -6.81
N SER A 51 -3.18 -4.38 -7.57
CA SER A 51 -4.62 -4.65 -7.42
C SER A 51 -4.96 -6.10 -7.70
N PHE A 52 -4.35 -6.72 -8.72
CA PHE A 52 -4.53 -8.14 -9.03
C PHE A 52 -4.12 -9.03 -7.86
N MET A 53 -2.96 -8.76 -7.24
CA MET A 53 -2.52 -9.51 -6.06
C MET A 53 -3.40 -9.26 -4.83
N ASN A 54 -3.96 -8.06 -4.68
CA ASN A 54 -4.90 -7.74 -3.60
C ASN A 54 -6.25 -8.46 -3.78
N GLU A 55 -6.75 -8.56 -5.01
CA GLU A 55 -7.96 -9.33 -5.32
C GLU A 55 -7.73 -10.83 -5.05
N LEU A 56 -6.61 -11.38 -5.54
CA LEU A 56 -6.21 -12.76 -5.26
C LEU A 56 -6.01 -13.02 -3.76
N SER A 57 -5.53 -12.05 -2.98
CA SER A 57 -5.38 -12.21 -1.54
C SER A 57 -6.73 -12.46 -0.84
N GLY A 58 -7.80 -11.81 -1.31
CA GLY A 58 -9.15 -12.06 -0.80
C GLY A 58 -9.67 -13.44 -1.14
N LEU A 59 -9.33 -13.96 -2.32
CA LEU A 59 -9.61 -15.35 -2.67
C LEU A 59 -8.80 -16.32 -1.81
N CYS A 60 -7.52 -16.02 -1.55
CA CYS A 60 -6.66 -16.84 -0.69
C CYS A 60 -7.23 -16.96 0.73
N GLU A 61 -7.72 -15.86 1.31
CA GLU A 61 -8.39 -15.86 2.62
C GLU A 61 -9.62 -16.79 2.67
N LYS A 62 -10.40 -16.89 1.59
CA LYS A 62 -11.59 -17.75 1.52
C LYS A 62 -11.26 -19.21 1.21
N PHE A 63 -10.25 -19.44 0.37
CA PHE A 63 -9.88 -20.77 -0.11
C PHE A 63 -8.90 -21.49 0.84
N GLY A 64 -8.26 -20.76 1.76
CA GLY A 64 -7.19 -21.30 2.62
C GLY A 64 -5.83 -21.37 1.92
N ALA A 65 -5.61 -20.58 0.87
CA ALA A 65 -4.31 -20.43 0.23
C ALA A 65 -3.47 -19.34 0.91
N ASP A 66 -2.20 -19.27 0.55
CA ASP A 66 -1.23 -18.29 1.04
C ASP A 66 -0.76 -17.42 -0.13
N ILE A 67 -1.09 -16.12 -0.09
CA ILE A 67 -0.77 -15.16 -1.14
C ILE A 67 0.74 -15.01 -1.36
N GLU A 68 1.58 -15.21 -0.34
CA GLU A 68 3.03 -15.11 -0.50
C GLU A 68 3.59 -16.33 -1.25
N LYS A 69 2.98 -17.51 -1.07
CA LYS A 69 3.29 -18.71 -1.87
C LYS A 69 2.81 -18.54 -3.32
N VAL A 70 1.60 -18.01 -3.52
CA VAL A 70 1.07 -17.70 -4.86
C VAL A 70 1.98 -16.68 -5.57
N ARG A 71 2.39 -15.62 -4.86
CA ARG A 71 3.37 -14.63 -5.35
C ARG A 71 4.66 -15.30 -5.80
N GLY A 72 5.22 -16.19 -4.99
CA GLY A 72 6.43 -16.95 -5.34
C GLY A 72 6.23 -17.84 -6.58
N GLY A 73 5.07 -18.50 -6.68
CA GLY A 73 4.70 -19.32 -7.82
C GLY A 73 4.65 -18.52 -9.12
N ILE A 74 3.82 -17.47 -9.18
CA ILE A 74 3.65 -16.69 -10.41
C ILE A 74 4.90 -15.84 -10.74
N GLY A 75 5.62 -15.37 -9.73
CA GLY A 75 6.81 -14.53 -9.90
C GLY A 75 8.02 -15.29 -10.44
N SER A 76 8.01 -16.63 -10.36
CA SER A 76 9.03 -17.50 -10.95
C SER A 76 9.00 -17.53 -12.47
N ASP A 77 7.87 -17.17 -13.08
CA ASP A 77 7.76 -17.01 -14.53
C ASP A 77 8.42 -15.69 -14.97
N GLY A 78 9.47 -15.78 -15.78
CA GLY A 78 10.23 -14.62 -16.25
C GLY A 78 9.40 -13.61 -17.06
N ARG A 79 8.25 -14.01 -17.60
CA ARG A 79 7.32 -13.11 -18.31
C ARG A 79 6.52 -12.24 -17.34
N ILE A 80 6.31 -12.72 -16.11
CA ILE A 80 5.60 -12.01 -15.04
C ILE A 80 6.59 -11.24 -14.16
N GLY A 81 7.67 -11.88 -13.74
CA GLY A 81 8.69 -11.32 -12.85
C GLY A 81 8.21 -11.05 -11.42
N ASN A 82 9.13 -10.71 -10.51
CA ASN A 82 8.86 -10.66 -9.07
C ASN A 82 8.41 -9.29 -8.52
N SER A 83 8.60 -8.20 -9.29
CA SER A 83 8.37 -6.84 -8.80
C SER A 83 6.88 -6.50 -8.73
N PHE A 84 6.47 -5.67 -7.76
CA PHE A 84 5.09 -5.16 -7.64
C PHE A 84 4.01 -6.25 -7.48
N LEU A 85 4.35 -7.40 -6.88
CA LEU A 85 3.41 -8.49 -6.60
C LEU A 85 3.10 -8.67 -5.11
N PHE A 86 3.50 -7.72 -4.25
CA PHE A 86 3.23 -7.79 -2.83
C PHE A 86 1.81 -7.32 -2.55
N ALA A 87 0.97 -8.23 -2.03
CA ALA A 87 -0.35 -7.88 -1.57
C ALA A 87 -0.27 -7.06 -0.28
N GLY A 88 -1.24 -6.19 -0.06
CA GLY A 88 -1.29 -5.34 1.12
C GLY A 88 -2.63 -4.64 1.28
N VAL A 89 -2.66 -3.60 2.10
CA VAL A 89 -3.85 -2.75 2.31
C VAL A 89 -4.25 -1.95 1.06
N GLY A 90 -3.35 -1.82 0.08
CA GLY A 90 -3.56 -1.05 -1.15
C GLY A 90 -2.34 -0.22 -1.54
N TYR A 91 -2.44 0.41 -2.70
CA TYR A 91 -1.51 1.45 -3.15
C TYR A 91 -2.06 2.85 -2.86
N GLY A 92 -1.14 3.82 -2.80
CA GLY A 92 -1.43 5.24 -2.61
C GLY A 92 -0.38 6.14 -3.25
N GLY A 93 -0.22 7.34 -2.70
CA GLY A 93 0.74 8.33 -3.15
C GLY A 93 0.20 9.18 -4.29
N SER A 94 0.97 10.19 -4.70
CA SER A 94 0.54 11.14 -5.74
C SER A 94 0.56 10.61 -7.18
N CYS A 95 1.23 9.48 -7.43
CA CYS A 95 1.43 8.99 -8.79
C CYS A 95 0.32 8.02 -9.23
N PHE A 96 0.15 6.88 -8.56
CA PHE A 96 -0.75 5.82 -9.08
C PHE A 96 -2.23 6.23 -9.10
N PRO A 97 -2.84 6.70 -8.00
CA PRO A 97 -4.25 7.08 -8.02
C PRO A 97 -4.53 8.17 -9.05
N LYS A 98 -3.68 9.22 -9.11
CA LYS A 98 -3.81 10.31 -10.08
C LYS A 98 -3.73 9.81 -11.51
N ASP A 99 -2.70 9.01 -11.84
CA ASP A 99 -2.47 8.59 -13.22
C ASP A 99 -3.46 7.52 -13.68
N VAL A 100 -3.96 6.66 -12.78
CA VAL A 100 -5.09 5.75 -13.05
C VAL A 100 -6.35 6.55 -13.37
N SER A 101 -6.73 7.50 -12.50
CA SER A 101 -7.89 8.36 -12.72
C SER A 101 -7.77 9.18 -14.02
N ALA A 102 -6.59 9.74 -14.28
CA ALA A 102 -6.34 10.49 -15.50
C ALA A 102 -6.47 9.60 -16.74
N LEU A 103 -5.95 8.37 -16.74
CA LEU A 103 -6.08 7.46 -17.88
C LEU A 103 -7.55 7.07 -18.14
N ILE A 104 -8.33 6.83 -17.08
CA ILE A 104 -9.77 6.59 -17.18
C ILE A 104 -10.47 7.78 -17.83
N HIS A 105 -10.17 9.00 -17.35
CA HIS A 105 -10.76 10.22 -17.88
C HIS A 105 -10.36 10.47 -19.34
N ILE A 106 -9.08 10.29 -19.70
CA ILE A 106 -8.60 10.40 -21.08
C ILE A 106 -9.37 9.44 -21.99
N GLY A 107 -9.56 8.18 -21.58
CA GLY A 107 -10.35 7.22 -22.34
C GLY A 107 -11.79 7.67 -22.53
N GLN A 108 -12.47 8.08 -21.44
CA GLN A 108 -13.85 8.56 -21.48
C GLN A 108 -14.03 9.78 -22.40
N SER A 109 -13.11 10.74 -22.35
CA SER A 109 -13.13 11.94 -23.19
C SER A 109 -12.87 11.65 -24.68
N ASN A 110 -12.45 10.42 -25.01
CA ASN A 110 -12.26 9.93 -26.39
C ASN A 110 -13.20 8.76 -26.71
N ASP A 111 -14.34 8.64 -26.00
CA ASP A 111 -15.34 7.59 -26.18
C ASP A 111 -14.77 6.16 -26.11
N TYR A 112 -13.68 5.95 -25.35
CA TYR A 112 -13.01 4.67 -25.19
C TYR A 112 -12.88 4.25 -23.71
N PRO A 113 -13.68 3.27 -23.24
CA PRO A 113 -13.67 2.89 -21.84
C PRO A 113 -12.42 2.12 -21.42
N MET A 114 -11.68 2.65 -20.45
CA MET A 114 -10.52 1.98 -19.84
C MET A 114 -10.93 0.99 -18.73
N THR A 115 -11.60 -0.09 -19.11
CA THR A 115 -12.23 -1.06 -18.19
C THR A 115 -11.26 -1.70 -17.19
N ILE A 116 -10.03 -2.01 -17.62
CA ILE A 116 -8.97 -2.52 -16.73
C ILE A 116 -8.61 -1.47 -15.69
N ALA A 117 -8.34 -0.23 -16.10
CA ALA A 117 -7.97 0.85 -15.17
C ALA A 117 -9.08 1.14 -14.16
N GLN A 118 -10.34 1.15 -14.60
CA GLN A 118 -11.52 1.27 -13.73
C GLN A 118 -11.58 0.14 -12.70
N SER A 119 -11.35 -1.10 -13.13
CA SER A 119 -11.32 -2.27 -12.24
C SER A 119 -10.18 -2.17 -11.22
N VAL A 120 -9.00 -1.75 -11.66
CA VAL A 120 -7.82 -1.55 -10.79
C VAL A 120 -8.08 -0.54 -9.68
N GLN A 121 -8.70 0.59 -10.01
CA GLN A 121 -9.10 1.61 -9.05
C GLN A 121 -10.14 1.06 -8.05
N ARG A 122 -11.19 0.41 -8.55
CA ARG A 122 -12.25 -0.18 -7.72
C ARG A 122 -11.69 -1.22 -6.75
N ILE A 123 -10.82 -2.11 -7.24
CA ILE A 123 -10.17 -3.14 -6.42
C ILE A 123 -9.30 -2.50 -5.34
N ASN A 124 -8.56 -1.43 -5.64
CA ASN A 124 -7.71 -0.76 -4.66
C ASN A 124 -8.51 -0.16 -3.49
N TYR A 125 -9.60 0.55 -3.79
CA TYR A 125 -10.47 1.09 -2.73
C TYR A 125 -11.21 -0.03 -1.99
N GLY A 126 -11.69 -1.06 -2.70
CA GLY A 126 -12.30 -2.24 -2.11
C GLY A 126 -11.35 -3.01 -1.18
N GLN A 127 -10.05 -3.04 -1.47
CA GLN A 127 -9.04 -3.65 -0.58
C GLN A 127 -8.90 -2.88 0.74
N GLN A 128 -8.89 -1.55 0.68
CA GLN A 128 -8.80 -0.69 1.86
C GLN A 128 -10.06 -0.84 2.73
N ASP A 129 -11.23 -0.87 2.08
CA ASP A 129 -12.51 -1.10 2.75
C ASP A 129 -12.52 -2.49 3.39
N ARG A 130 -12.18 -3.57 2.65
CA ARG A 130 -12.07 -4.94 3.18
C ARG A 130 -11.18 -5.05 4.41
N PHE A 131 -10.00 -4.43 4.37
CA PHE A 131 -9.06 -4.47 5.50
C PHE A 131 -9.63 -3.75 6.73
N SER A 132 -10.19 -2.56 6.54
CA SER A 132 -10.78 -1.81 7.65
C SER A 132 -12.04 -2.48 8.22
N ASP A 133 -12.90 -3.03 7.37
CA ASP A 133 -14.12 -3.75 7.78
C ASP A 133 -13.79 -5.00 8.58
N LYS A 134 -12.72 -5.73 8.20
CA LYS A 134 -12.23 -6.86 8.99
C LYS A 134 -11.90 -6.46 10.43
N ILE A 135 -11.26 -5.31 10.62
CA ILE A 135 -10.86 -4.81 11.94
C ILE A 135 -12.08 -4.30 12.71
N ILE A 136 -12.94 -3.51 12.08
CA ILE A 136 -14.17 -2.99 12.72
C ILE A 136 -15.05 -4.17 13.15
N GLN A 137 -15.25 -5.16 12.29
CA GLN A 137 -16.03 -6.36 12.60
C GLN A 137 -15.42 -7.20 13.73
N TYR A 138 -14.10 -7.26 13.83
CA TYR A 138 -13.42 -7.96 14.92
C TYR A 138 -13.75 -7.34 16.30
N PHE A 139 -13.98 -6.03 16.34
CA PHE A 139 -14.36 -5.29 17.55
C PHE A 139 -15.86 -4.96 17.63
N HIS A 140 -16.69 -5.66 16.85
CA HIS A 140 -18.12 -5.37 16.76
C HIS A 140 -18.80 -5.32 18.15
N GLY A 141 -19.55 -4.25 18.40
CA GLY A 141 -20.23 -4.00 19.68
C GLY A 141 -19.35 -3.43 20.79
N ARG A 142 -18.04 -3.24 20.54
CA ARG A 142 -17.09 -2.64 21.47
C ARG A 142 -16.28 -1.50 20.85
N GLU A 143 -16.72 -0.95 19.73
CA GLU A 143 -15.97 0.03 18.94
C GLU A 143 -15.58 1.25 19.79
N LYS A 144 -16.53 1.79 20.57
CA LYS A 144 -16.33 2.95 21.45
C LYS A 144 -15.40 2.70 22.64
N GLN A 145 -15.22 1.44 23.03
CA GLN A 145 -14.30 1.00 24.08
C GLN A 145 -12.94 0.59 23.53
N THR A 146 -12.80 0.50 22.20
CA THR A 146 -11.59 0.01 21.54
C THR A 146 -10.62 1.15 21.25
N GLN A 147 -9.34 0.91 21.51
CA GLN A 147 -8.23 1.74 21.06
C GLN A 147 -7.29 0.93 20.14
N LEU A 148 -6.96 1.48 18.98
CA LEU A 148 -5.97 0.91 18.06
C LEU A 148 -4.67 1.69 18.12
N GLY A 149 -3.56 0.99 18.33
CA GLY A 149 -2.22 1.48 18.05
C GLY A 149 -1.94 1.34 16.55
N VAL A 150 -1.40 2.37 15.91
CA VAL A 150 -1.15 2.39 14.46
C VAL A 150 0.32 2.67 14.18
N TRP A 151 0.92 1.79 13.38
CA TRP A 151 2.24 1.96 12.80
C TRP A 151 2.15 2.30 11.32
N GLY A 152 2.60 3.51 10.98
CA GLY A 152 2.61 4.04 9.62
C GLY A 152 1.36 4.84 9.27
N LEU A 153 1.59 6.03 8.71
CA LEU A 153 0.59 6.94 8.16
C LEU A 153 0.94 7.32 6.71
N ALA A 154 2.23 7.38 6.37
CA ALA A 154 2.70 7.61 5.01
C ALA A 154 2.26 6.49 4.06
N PHE A 155 2.05 6.80 2.78
CA PHE A 155 1.56 5.79 1.82
C PHE A 155 2.59 4.66 1.55
N LYS A 156 3.87 4.93 1.81
CA LYS A 156 5.01 4.00 1.74
C LYS A 156 6.12 4.46 2.69
N ALA A 157 7.07 3.60 3.00
CA ALA A 157 8.24 3.97 3.80
C ALA A 157 9.12 5.03 3.08
N ARG A 158 9.89 5.78 3.89
CA ARG A 158 10.89 6.80 3.48
C ARG A 158 10.28 8.06 2.84
N THR A 159 9.08 8.44 3.24
CA THR A 159 8.46 9.70 2.85
C THR A 159 7.46 10.14 3.93
N ASP A 160 7.22 11.44 4.01
CA ASP A 160 6.14 12.07 4.78
C ASP A 160 4.82 12.18 4.00
N ASP A 161 4.82 11.79 2.71
CA ASP A 161 3.66 11.95 1.83
C ASP A 161 2.51 11.02 2.27
N ILE A 162 1.38 11.65 2.58
CA ILE A 162 0.14 10.99 2.99
C ILE A 162 -0.96 11.08 1.92
N ARG A 163 -0.68 11.69 0.76
CA ARG A 163 -1.67 11.81 -0.31
C ARG A 163 -2.11 10.42 -0.76
N GLU A 164 -3.42 10.21 -0.80
CA GLU A 164 -4.04 8.91 -1.12
C GLU A 164 -3.48 7.74 -0.29
N SER A 165 -3.00 8.00 0.93
CA SER A 165 -2.47 6.94 1.79
C SER A 165 -3.60 5.99 2.24
N PRO A 166 -3.45 4.67 2.03
CA PRO A 166 -4.39 3.68 2.56
C PRO A 166 -4.57 3.78 4.08
N ALA A 167 -3.51 4.15 4.81
CA ALA A 167 -3.56 4.33 6.25
C ALA A 167 -4.56 5.42 6.65
N ILE A 168 -4.52 6.58 6.00
CA ILE A 168 -5.39 7.72 6.31
C ILE A 168 -6.86 7.35 6.06
N ARG A 169 -7.15 6.65 4.96
CA ARG A 169 -8.51 6.18 4.67
C ARG A 169 -9.00 5.17 5.70
N CYS A 170 -8.20 4.15 6.03
CA CYS A 170 -8.61 3.15 7.03
C CYS A 170 -8.76 3.77 8.43
N VAL A 171 -7.85 4.66 8.85
CA VAL A 171 -7.93 5.35 10.14
C VAL A 171 -9.20 6.20 10.24
N ARG A 172 -9.56 6.89 9.15
CA ARG A 172 -10.82 7.64 9.10
C ARG A 172 -12.03 6.74 9.35
N ARG A 173 -12.08 5.56 8.70
CA ARG A 173 -13.15 4.58 8.93
C ARG A 173 -13.20 4.07 10.37
N PHE A 174 -12.05 3.86 11.01
CA PHE A 174 -12.00 3.47 12.42
C PHE A 174 -12.58 4.56 13.33
N VAL A 175 -12.17 5.81 13.12
CA VAL A 175 -12.70 6.95 13.86
C VAL A 175 -14.20 7.12 13.65
N GLU A 176 -14.67 7.01 12.40
CA GLU A 176 -16.11 7.07 12.06
C GLU A 176 -16.92 5.96 12.73
N ALA A 177 -16.32 4.77 12.92
CA ALA A 177 -16.90 3.68 13.70
C ALA A 177 -16.86 3.90 15.23
N GLY A 178 -16.22 4.98 15.70
CA GLY A 178 -16.08 5.32 17.12
C GLY A 178 -14.85 4.73 17.82
N ILE A 179 -13.94 4.11 17.06
CA ILE A 179 -12.70 3.52 17.59
C ILE A 179 -11.65 4.62 17.82
N LYS A 180 -11.00 4.61 18.98
CA LYS A 180 -9.90 5.53 19.28
C LYS A 180 -8.64 5.08 18.56
N VAL A 181 -7.89 6.03 18.01
CA VAL A 181 -6.63 5.73 17.30
C VAL A 181 -5.46 6.50 17.91
N VAL A 182 -4.38 5.76 18.17
CA VAL A 182 -3.07 6.29 18.57
C VAL A 182 -2.07 5.90 17.51
N ALA A 183 -1.49 6.87 16.82
CA ALA A 183 -0.65 6.61 15.65
C ALA A 183 0.79 7.09 15.82
N TYR A 184 1.70 6.33 15.22
CA TYR A 184 3.09 6.68 15.01
C TYR A 184 3.47 6.52 13.55
N ASP A 185 4.14 7.52 13.01
CA ASP A 185 4.86 7.45 11.75
C ASP A 185 6.15 8.30 11.89
N PRO A 186 7.32 7.80 11.46
CA PRO A 186 8.59 8.52 11.56
C PRO A 186 8.64 9.88 10.88
N GLN A 187 7.84 10.09 9.82
CA GLN A 187 7.94 11.27 8.96
C GLN A 187 6.58 11.94 8.73
N ALA A 188 5.48 11.20 8.68
CA ALA A 188 4.17 11.72 8.31
C ALA A 188 3.38 12.32 9.49
N ALA A 189 2.74 13.46 9.24
CA ALA A 189 2.07 14.24 10.28
C ALA A 189 0.57 13.89 10.52
N GLY A 190 0.00 12.96 9.76
CA GLY A 190 -1.41 12.53 9.87
C GLY A 190 -2.43 13.41 9.11
N GLY A 191 -2.05 14.58 8.61
CA GLY A 191 -2.87 15.41 7.72
C GLY A 191 -4.17 15.90 8.36
N ASP A 192 -5.29 15.62 7.71
CA ASP A 192 -6.63 16.04 8.15
C ASP A 192 -7.16 15.26 9.37
N LEU A 193 -6.44 14.23 9.83
CA LEU A 193 -6.73 13.51 11.06
C LEU A 193 -6.12 14.18 12.31
N GLN A 194 -5.39 15.29 12.15
CA GLN A 194 -4.85 16.05 13.27
C GLN A 194 -5.97 16.57 14.17
N GLY A 195 -5.84 16.34 15.47
CA GLY A 195 -6.87 16.66 16.47
C GLY A 195 -7.94 15.57 16.63
N THR A 196 -8.07 14.66 15.66
CA THR A 196 -8.99 13.51 15.75
C THR A 196 -8.31 12.26 16.30
N ILE A 197 -7.03 12.06 15.97
CA ILE A 197 -6.22 10.95 16.48
C ILE A 197 -5.11 11.46 17.41
N ARG A 198 -4.72 10.65 18.39
CA ARG A 198 -3.53 10.92 19.20
C ARG A 198 -2.29 10.48 18.44
N ARG A 199 -1.25 11.31 18.41
CA ARG A 199 0.06 10.93 17.90
C ARG A 199 1.07 10.79 19.03
N VAL A 200 2.04 9.92 18.83
CA VAL A 200 3.14 9.69 19.78
C VAL A 200 4.48 9.89 19.08
N ALA A 201 5.54 10.06 19.88
CA ALA A 201 6.89 10.32 19.38
C ALA A 201 7.71 9.02 19.18
N ASN A 202 7.33 7.92 19.82
CA ASN A 202 7.98 6.62 19.70
C ASN A 202 6.98 5.55 19.23
N GLY A 203 7.43 4.62 18.38
CA GLY A 203 6.62 3.51 17.89
C GLY A 203 5.98 2.67 18.99
N TYR A 204 6.68 2.36 20.09
CA TYR A 204 6.14 1.52 21.16
C TYR A 204 5.12 2.25 22.04
N ASP A 205 5.09 3.58 22.03
CA ASP A 205 4.11 4.36 22.80
C ASP A 205 2.67 4.18 22.28
N VAL A 206 2.50 3.70 21.03
CA VAL A 206 1.17 3.37 20.49
C VAL A 206 0.55 2.17 21.18
N LEU A 207 1.34 1.34 21.85
CA LEU A 207 0.87 0.10 22.50
C LEU A 207 0.16 0.38 23.82
N ALA A 208 0.51 1.48 24.50
CA ALA A 208 -0.02 1.81 25.82
C ALA A 208 -1.55 2.04 25.78
N GLY A 209 -2.28 1.08 26.37
CA GLY A 209 -3.74 1.09 26.43
C GLY A 209 -4.45 0.73 25.13
N SER A 210 -3.73 0.20 24.13
CA SER A 210 -4.31 -0.23 22.86
C SER A 210 -4.72 -1.70 22.90
N ASP A 211 -5.85 -2.01 22.27
CA ASP A 211 -6.40 -3.36 22.13
C ASP A 211 -5.84 -4.11 20.93
N ALA A 212 -5.27 -3.41 19.96
CA ALA A 212 -4.57 -4.01 18.84
C ALA A 212 -3.51 -3.07 18.28
N LEU A 213 -2.53 -3.67 17.60
CA LEU A 213 -1.62 -2.94 16.72
C LEU A 213 -2.04 -3.14 15.25
N VAL A 214 -2.15 -2.05 14.50
CA VAL A 214 -2.43 -2.07 13.05
C VAL A 214 -1.23 -1.51 12.30
N ILE A 215 -0.74 -2.23 11.30
CA ILE A 215 0.46 -1.87 10.54
C ILE A 215 0.05 -1.51 9.11
N PHE A 216 0.31 -0.26 8.70
CA PHE A 216 0.00 0.24 7.37
C PHE A 216 1.22 0.51 6.49
N THR A 217 2.42 0.61 7.06
CA THR A 217 3.62 1.00 6.30
C THR A 217 4.81 0.15 6.72
N ASP A 218 5.62 -0.28 5.75
CA ASP A 218 6.73 -1.22 5.94
C ASP A 218 8.06 -0.53 6.33
N TRP A 219 7.97 0.48 7.21
CA TRP A 219 9.15 1.18 7.73
C TRP A 219 10.16 0.21 8.30
N GLN A 220 11.45 0.51 8.12
CA GLN A 220 12.53 -0.41 8.47
C GLN A 220 12.52 -0.79 9.95
N GLU A 221 12.23 0.17 10.83
CA GLU A 221 12.13 -0.05 12.28
C GLU A 221 10.97 -0.98 12.70
N PHE A 222 9.94 -1.11 11.87
CA PHE A 222 8.83 -2.04 12.15
C PHE A 222 9.16 -3.47 11.71
N ARG A 223 10.26 -3.74 11.00
CA ARG A 223 10.55 -5.08 10.47
C ARG A 223 11.14 -6.04 11.50
N THR A 224 11.68 -5.51 12.60
CA THR A 224 12.30 -6.30 13.68
C THR A 224 11.82 -5.78 15.04
N PRO A 225 10.51 -5.90 15.35
CA PRO A 225 9.98 -5.43 16.61
C PRO A 225 10.29 -6.41 17.75
N ASP A 226 10.20 -5.92 18.98
CA ASP A 226 10.15 -6.72 20.19
C ASP A 226 8.71 -7.24 20.38
N PHE A 227 8.50 -8.51 20.06
CA PHE A 227 7.20 -9.16 20.20
C PHE A 227 6.82 -9.44 21.66
N GLU A 228 7.79 -9.58 22.58
CA GLU A 228 7.50 -9.73 24.00
C GLU A 228 6.92 -8.43 24.56
N GLU A 229 7.51 -7.29 24.17
CA GLU A 229 7.00 -5.97 24.53
C GLU A 229 5.60 -5.70 23.95
N ILE A 230 5.36 -6.07 22.69
CA ILE A 230 4.02 -5.96 22.07
C ILE A 230 3.00 -6.80 22.83
N ALA A 231 3.32 -8.06 23.12
CA ALA A 231 2.42 -8.97 23.83
C ALA A 231 2.12 -8.48 25.25
N ALA A 232 3.11 -7.91 25.94
CA ALA A 232 2.96 -7.43 27.31
C ALA A 232 2.16 -6.11 27.42
N LYS A 233 2.23 -5.23 26.42
CA LYS A 233 1.63 -3.89 26.48
C LYS A 233 0.21 -3.79 25.93
N LEU A 234 -0.15 -4.61 24.94
CA LEU A 234 -1.50 -4.60 24.40
C LEU A 234 -2.50 -5.22 25.39
N SER A 235 -3.68 -4.63 25.55
CA SER A 235 -4.75 -5.20 26.39
C SER A 235 -5.26 -6.54 25.82
N LYS A 236 -5.21 -6.67 24.49
CA LYS A 236 -5.36 -7.92 23.76
C LYS A 236 -4.19 -8.06 22.80
N PRO A 237 -3.38 -9.13 22.86
CA PRO A 237 -2.21 -9.27 22.01
C PRO A 237 -2.65 -9.65 20.59
N VAL A 238 -3.12 -8.68 19.81
CA VAL A 238 -3.53 -8.86 18.41
C VAL A 238 -2.87 -7.84 17.49
N ILE A 239 -2.37 -8.31 16.36
CA ILE A 239 -1.78 -7.50 15.30
C ILE A 239 -2.57 -7.69 14.01
N PHE A 240 -2.94 -6.58 13.38
CA PHE A 240 -3.46 -6.52 12.01
C PHE A 240 -2.39 -5.92 11.08
N ASP A 241 -1.78 -6.77 10.27
CA ASP A 241 -0.68 -6.39 9.39
C ASP A 241 -1.13 -6.25 7.94
N GLY A 242 -1.24 -5.01 7.47
CA GLY A 242 -1.59 -4.65 6.10
C GLY A 242 -0.43 -4.76 5.11
N ARG A 243 0.76 -5.23 5.52
CA ARG A 243 1.99 -5.30 4.72
C ARG A 243 2.70 -6.66 4.76
N ASN A 244 2.16 -7.64 5.46
CA ASN A 244 2.71 -8.99 5.58
C ASN A 244 4.18 -9.02 6.07
N LEU A 245 4.54 -8.18 7.05
CA LEU A 245 5.93 -8.00 7.50
C LEU A 245 6.51 -9.25 8.17
N TYR A 246 5.68 -10.02 8.87
CA TYR A 246 6.15 -11.10 9.74
C TYR A 246 5.67 -12.47 9.29
N ASP A 247 6.41 -13.50 9.69
CA ASP A 247 5.94 -14.90 9.61
C ASP A 247 4.85 -15.14 10.68
N PRO A 248 3.62 -15.53 10.28
CA PRO A 248 2.54 -15.83 11.22
C PRO A 248 2.93 -16.85 12.30
N LYS A 249 3.74 -17.87 11.96
CA LYS A 249 4.15 -18.91 12.91
C LYS A 249 5.09 -18.36 13.96
N PHE A 250 5.93 -17.39 13.59
CA PHE A 250 6.88 -16.78 14.51
C PHE A 250 6.16 -15.88 15.52
N VAL A 251 5.30 -14.98 15.03
CA VAL A 251 4.55 -14.03 15.88
C VAL A 251 3.69 -14.75 16.93
N ARG A 252 3.05 -15.87 16.56
CA ARG A 252 2.20 -16.62 17.48
C ARG A 252 2.93 -17.30 18.63
N ARG A 253 4.25 -17.51 18.53
CA ARG A 253 5.05 -18.05 19.66
C ARG A 253 5.04 -17.12 20.86
N PHE A 254 4.76 -15.84 20.64
CA PHE A 254 4.64 -14.81 21.68
C PHE A 254 3.19 -14.64 22.20
N GLY A 255 2.28 -15.55 21.84
CA GLY A 255 0.87 -15.46 22.25
C GLY A 255 0.07 -14.36 21.53
N ILE A 256 0.62 -13.82 20.43
CA ILE A 256 -0.01 -12.75 19.65
C ILE A 256 -0.89 -13.35 18.54
N GLU A 257 -2.17 -12.99 18.53
CA GLU A 257 -3.07 -13.25 17.41
C GLU A 257 -2.67 -12.39 16.21
N TYR A 258 -2.38 -13.02 15.07
CA TYR A 258 -1.81 -12.33 13.91
C TYR A 258 -2.70 -12.44 12.69
N HIS A 259 -3.28 -11.32 12.28
CA HIS A 259 -4.09 -11.16 11.08
C HIS A 259 -3.27 -10.46 10.01
N SER A 260 -3.11 -11.08 8.86
CA SER A 260 -2.41 -10.47 7.73
C SER A 260 -3.20 -10.62 6.42
N ILE A 261 -2.67 -10.08 5.33
CA ILE A 261 -3.35 -10.06 4.02
C ILE A 261 -3.12 -11.38 3.30
N GLY A 262 -4.19 -12.08 2.94
CA GLY A 262 -4.11 -13.24 2.05
C GLY A 262 -3.39 -14.47 2.60
N ARG A 263 -3.14 -14.54 3.92
CA ARG A 263 -2.44 -15.67 4.55
C ARG A 263 -3.32 -16.37 5.59
N PRO A 264 -3.25 -17.70 5.72
CA PRO A 264 -4.03 -18.44 6.70
C PRO A 264 -3.76 -17.98 8.15
N VAL A 265 -4.81 -17.98 8.96
CA VAL A 265 -4.73 -17.77 10.42
C VAL A 265 -4.33 -19.08 11.15
N SER A 266 -4.09 -20.17 10.40
CA SER A 266 -3.72 -21.52 10.89
C SER A 266 -2.34 -21.59 11.50
#